data_AF-A0A538QA83-F1
#
_entry.id   AF-A0A538QA83-F1
#
_cell.length_a   1.000
_cell.length_b   1.000
_cell.length_c   1.000
_cell.angle_alpha   90.00
_cell.angle_beta   90.00
_cell.angle_gamma   90.00
#
_symmetry.space_group_name_H-M   'P 1'
#
loop_
_entity.id
_entity.type
_entity.pdbx_description
1 polymer ?
#
loop_
_entity_poly.entity_id
_entity_poly.type
_entity_poly.pdbx_seq_one_letter_code
_entity_poly.pdbx_strand_id
1 'polypeptide(L)'
;MRTLLVTSAVWALAFAACSLKSSPQLSASDARDVLIDRNWLDRMPETPRDKLHVYRFVPSMGGGVYQDRTLFKGTFELFMFKVEGDHIVFDLPETHERVASQFTIERVSGPRPFDLKLTIANDPRGPQVYFGMRSEADRDGHLLDERLAAIR
;
A
#
# COMPACT_ATOMS: atom_id res chain seq x y z
N MET A 1 -57.39 -43.48 -0.44
CA MET A 1 -57.59 -42.58 0.72
C MET A 1 -56.42 -42.73 1.68
N ARG A 2 -55.52 -41.75 1.73
CA ARG A 2 -54.86 -41.25 2.95
C ARG A 2 -53.88 -40.14 2.56
N THR A 3 -54.36 -38.93 2.74
CA THR A 3 -53.65 -37.66 2.66
C THR A 3 -52.66 -37.56 3.82
N LEU A 4 -51.41 -37.18 3.55
CA LEU A 4 -50.51 -36.62 4.57
C LEU A 4 -49.89 -35.34 4.01
N LEU A 5 -50.46 -34.22 4.46
CA LEU A 5 -49.83 -32.92 4.48
C LEU A 5 -48.67 -32.97 5.49
N VAL A 6 -47.47 -32.59 5.06
CA VAL A 6 -46.40 -32.18 5.98
C VAL A 6 -45.87 -30.84 5.52
N THR A 7 -46.14 -29.85 6.36
CA THR A 7 -45.73 -28.45 6.29
C THR A 7 -44.29 -28.25 6.77
N SER A 8 -43.67 -27.21 6.22
CA SER A 8 -42.66 -26.32 6.85
C SER A 8 -41.17 -26.70 6.73
N ALA A 9 -40.40 -25.87 6.02
CA ALA A 9 -39.60 -24.79 6.62
C ALA A 9 -38.78 -24.08 5.54
N VAL A 10 -39.16 -22.85 5.19
CA VAL A 10 -38.35 -21.96 4.34
C VAL A 10 -37.23 -21.39 5.22
N TRP A 11 -36.01 -21.90 5.06
CA TRP A 11 -34.82 -21.31 5.64
C TRP A 11 -34.43 -20.09 4.82
N ALA A 12 -34.79 -18.90 5.30
CA ALA A 12 -34.26 -17.64 4.80
C ALA A 12 -32.81 -17.50 5.29
N LEU A 13 -31.85 -17.87 4.44
CA LEU A 13 -30.44 -17.52 4.60
C LEU A 13 -30.29 -16.00 4.41
N ALA A 14 -30.30 -15.27 5.52
CA ALA A 14 -29.89 -13.88 5.55
C ALA A 14 -28.39 -13.82 5.26
N PHE A 15 -28.02 -13.55 3.99
CA PHE A 15 -26.69 -13.09 3.65
C PHE A 15 -26.48 -11.72 4.30
N ALA A 16 -25.87 -11.72 5.48
CA ALA A 16 -25.26 -10.53 6.04
C ALA A 16 -24.13 -10.12 5.10
N ALA A 17 -24.43 -9.23 4.15
CA ALA A 17 -23.43 -8.51 3.39
C ALA A 17 -22.65 -7.65 4.38
N CYS A 18 -21.53 -8.18 4.88
CA CYS A 18 -20.50 -7.39 5.54
C CYS A 18 -20.03 -6.35 4.54
N SER A 19 -20.59 -5.15 4.62
CA SER A 19 -20.06 -3.95 3.99
C SER A 19 -18.72 -3.63 4.68
N LEU A 20 -17.68 -4.33 4.24
CA LEU A 20 -16.31 -3.87 4.40
C LEU A 20 -16.28 -2.50 3.74
N LYS A 21 -16.25 -1.45 4.56
CA LYS A 21 -15.98 -0.09 4.11
C LYS A 21 -14.65 -0.13 3.38
N SER A 22 -14.70 -0.26 2.05
CA SER A 22 -13.54 -0.10 1.20
C SER A 22 -13.07 1.32 1.46
N SER A 23 -11.95 1.45 2.15
CA SER A 23 -11.32 2.74 2.29
C SER A 23 -11.01 3.27 0.88
N PRO A 24 -11.23 4.56 0.61
CA PRO A 24 -11.14 5.06 -0.74
C PRO A 24 -9.70 4.95 -1.26
N GLN A 25 -9.55 4.26 -2.39
CA GLN A 25 -8.37 4.32 -3.22
C GLN A 25 -8.17 5.77 -3.68
N LEU A 26 -6.92 6.25 -3.63
CA LEU A 26 -6.56 7.59 -4.08
C LEU A 26 -6.65 7.69 -5.60
N SER A 27 -6.87 8.91 -6.11
CA SER A 27 -6.71 9.19 -7.54
C SER A 27 -5.26 8.96 -7.98
N ALA A 28 -5.00 8.72 -9.27
CA ALA A 28 -3.64 8.51 -9.76
C ALA A 28 -2.71 9.72 -9.45
N SER A 29 -3.24 10.94 -9.53
CA SER A 29 -2.49 12.16 -9.20
C SER A 29 -2.13 12.21 -7.71
N ASP A 30 -3.10 11.95 -6.83
CA ASP A 30 -2.85 11.97 -5.38
C ASP A 30 -1.92 10.82 -4.97
N ALA A 31 -2.10 9.64 -5.57
CA ALA A 31 -1.25 8.49 -5.32
C ALA A 31 0.21 8.76 -5.69
N ARG A 32 0.47 9.43 -6.83
CA ARG A 32 1.84 9.85 -7.22
C ARG A 32 2.47 10.76 -6.17
N ASP A 33 1.74 11.77 -5.71
CA ASP A 33 2.28 12.75 -4.75
C ASP A 33 2.47 12.11 -3.36
N VAL A 34 1.62 11.15 -2.99
CA VAL A 34 1.74 10.38 -1.75
C VAL A 34 2.85 9.33 -1.82
N LEU A 35 3.18 8.77 -2.98
CA LEU A 35 4.18 7.71 -3.13
C LEU A 35 5.57 8.10 -2.60
N ILE A 36 5.94 9.37 -2.71
CA ILE A 36 7.31 9.85 -2.50
C ILE A 36 7.59 10.29 -1.05
N ASP A 37 8.88 10.32 -0.73
CA ASP A 37 9.47 10.90 0.48
C ASP A 37 8.98 10.32 1.83
N ARG A 38 8.53 9.07 1.81
CA ARG A 38 8.18 8.30 3.02
C ARG A 38 8.67 6.85 2.96
N ASN A 39 8.70 6.20 4.11
CA ASN A 39 8.96 4.77 4.16
C ASN A 39 7.68 3.99 3.86
N TRP A 40 7.82 3.01 2.97
CA TRP A 40 6.81 2.00 2.69
C TRP A 40 7.31 0.68 3.24
N LEU A 41 6.74 0.23 4.35
CA LEU A 41 7.15 -0.99 5.06
C LEU A 41 6.17 -2.11 4.75
N ASP A 42 6.65 -3.32 4.48
CA ASP A 42 5.78 -4.49 4.36
C ASP A 42 5.02 -4.81 5.66
N ARG A 43 5.66 -4.56 6.81
CA ARG A 43 5.09 -4.72 8.14
C ARG A 43 5.78 -3.84 9.18
N MET A 44 5.11 -3.65 10.32
CA MET A 44 5.75 -3.08 11.50
C MET A 44 6.57 -4.18 12.21
N PRO A 45 7.88 -4.00 12.44
CA PRO A 45 8.65 -4.96 13.24
C PRO A 45 8.20 -4.92 14.70
N GLU A 46 8.06 -6.10 15.32
CA GLU A 46 7.73 -6.26 16.74
C GLU A 46 9.01 -6.38 17.58
N THR A 47 10.09 -6.89 16.98
CA THR A 47 11.41 -7.00 17.61
C THR A 47 12.51 -6.35 16.77
N PRO A 48 13.65 -5.97 17.36
CA PRO A 48 14.75 -5.39 16.60
C PRO A 48 15.42 -6.32 15.58
N ARG A 49 15.16 -7.63 15.67
CA ARG A 49 15.71 -8.63 14.74
C ARG A 49 14.73 -9.02 13.64
N ASP A 50 13.51 -8.51 13.67
CA ASP A 50 12.51 -8.81 12.66
C ASP A 50 12.97 -8.27 11.31
N LYS A 51 12.82 -9.10 10.29
CA LYS A 51 13.07 -8.75 8.90
C LYS A 51 11.90 -7.95 8.34
N LEU A 52 12.21 -6.84 7.68
CA LEU A 52 11.25 -5.99 6.99
C LEU A 52 11.83 -5.55 5.65
N HIS A 53 10.92 -5.38 4.69
CA HIS A 53 11.19 -4.84 3.37
C HIS A 53 10.71 -3.41 3.32
N VAL A 54 11.59 -2.52 2.85
CA VAL A 54 11.30 -1.08 2.83
C VAL A 54 11.58 -0.51 1.45
N TYR A 55 10.56 0.12 0.87
CA TYR A 55 10.75 1.05 -0.23
C TYR A 55 10.80 2.48 0.29
N ARG A 56 11.67 3.29 -0.31
CA ARG A 56 11.60 4.74 -0.25
C ARG A 56 11.84 5.32 -1.63
N PHE A 57 10.88 6.09 -2.11
CA PHE A 57 10.96 6.80 -3.39
C PHE A 57 11.40 8.24 -3.10
N VAL A 58 12.57 8.66 -3.58
CA VAL A 58 13.21 9.93 -3.21
C VAL A 58 13.65 10.71 -4.46
N PRO A 59 12.72 11.39 -5.16
CA PRO A 59 13.01 12.10 -6.40
C PRO A 59 14.18 13.10 -6.28
N SER A 60 14.33 13.74 -5.13
CA SER A 60 15.42 14.69 -4.85
C SER A 60 16.82 14.07 -4.93
N MET A 61 16.93 12.75 -4.80
CA MET A 61 18.17 11.97 -4.96
C MET A 61 18.28 11.29 -6.34
N GLY A 62 17.34 11.54 -7.25
CA GLY A 62 17.33 10.96 -8.60
C GLY A 62 16.78 9.53 -8.70
N GLY A 63 16.21 8.98 -7.62
CA GLY A 63 15.76 7.60 -7.59
C GLY A 63 15.09 7.19 -6.27
N GLY A 64 15.23 5.92 -5.91
CA GLY A 64 14.74 5.36 -4.66
C GLY A 64 15.67 4.29 -4.12
N VAL A 65 15.31 3.77 -2.95
CA VAL A 65 16.04 2.71 -2.27
C VAL A 65 15.07 1.61 -1.85
N TYR A 66 15.44 0.37 -2.18
CA TYR A 66 14.84 -0.83 -1.60
C TYR A 66 15.76 -1.35 -0.50
N GLN A 67 15.20 -1.83 0.61
CA GLN A 67 15.96 -2.38 1.72
C GLN A 67 15.37 -3.72 2.17
N ASP A 68 16.22 -4.76 2.27
CA ASP A 68 15.97 -5.96 3.09
C ASP A 68 16.80 -5.82 4.36
N ARG A 69 16.13 -5.57 5.48
CA ARG A 69 16.80 -5.17 6.71
C ARG A 69 16.09 -5.66 7.96
N THR A 70 16.80 -5.58 9.07
CA THR A 70 16.24 -5.43 10.40
C THR A 70 16.21 -3.94 10.78
N LEU A 71 15.83 -3.60 12.01
CA LEU A 71 15.95 -2.23 12.50
C LEU A 71 17.39 -1.70 12.39
N PHE A 72 18.40 -2.55 12.63
CA PHE A 72 19.79 -2.12 12.78
C PHE A 72 20.75 -2.57 11.67
N LYS A 73 20.41 -3.57 10.85
CA LYS A 73 21.31 -4.10 9.81
C LYS A 73 20.53 -4.55 8.59
N GLY A 74 21.03 -4.27 7.39
CA GLY A 74 20.45 -4.78 6.16
C GLY A 74 21.30 -4.54 4.93
N THR A 75 20.74 -4.93 3.80
CA THR A 75 21.22 -4.60 2.45
C THR A 75 20.30 -3.57 1.84
N PHE A 76 20.82 -2.78 0.91
CA PHE A 76 20.03 -1.84 0.14
C PHE A 76 20.38 -1.95 -1.34
N GLU A 77 19.41 -1.61 -2.19
CA GLU A 77 19.57 -1.48 -3.63
C GLU A 77 19.03 -0.12 -4.04
N LEU A 78 19.81 0.62 -4.84
CA LEU A 78 19.38 1.87 -5.44
C LEU A 78 18.68 1.57 -6.77
N PHE A 79 17.56 2.22 -7.00
CA PHE A 79 16.82 2.12 -8.26
C PHE A 79 16.40 3.51 -8.74
N MET A 80 16.14 3.63 -10.02
CA MET A 80 15.61 4.84 -10.63
C MET A 80 14.14 4.58 -10.92
N PHE A 81 13.31 5.61 -10.84
CA PHE A 81 11.90 5.45 -11.13
C PHE A 81 11.29 6.66 -11.82
N LYS A 82 10.20 6.41 -12.53
CA LYS A 82 9.27 7.42 -13.03
C LYS A 82 7.85 6.99 -12.69
N VAL A 83 6.97 7.96 -12.47
CA VAL A 83 5.53 7.70 -12.32
C VAL A 83 4.80 8.26 -13.54
N GLU A 84 4.09 7.39 -14.23
CA GLU A 84 3.31 7.69 -15.43
C GLU A 84 1.86 7.25 -15.19
N GLY A 85 0.99 8.18 -14.83
CA GLY A 85 -0.38 7.87 -14.41
C GLY A 85 -0.40 7.02 -13.14
N ASP A 86 -0.95 5.82 -13.25
CA ASP A 86 -1.03 4.79 -12.20
C ASP A 86 0.08 3.73 -12.32
N HIS A 87 1.15 4.00 -13.07
CA HIS A 87 2.29 3.09 -13.22
C HIS A 87 3.57 3.68 -12.65
N ILE A 88 4.36 2.82 -12.00
CA ILE A 88 5.76 3.06 -11.66
C ILE A 88 6.62 2.32 -12.67
N VAL A 89 7.56 3.02 -13.29
CA VAL A 89 8.58 2.42 -14.16
C VAL A 89 9.89 2.39 -13.39
N PHE A 90 10.27 1.20 -12.91
CA PHE A 90 11.53 0.91 -12.23
C PHE A 90 12.65 0.67 -13.24
N ASP A 91 13.82 1.16 -12.91
CA ASP A 91 15.09 0.92 -13.59
C ASP A 91 16.11 0.49 -12.52
N LEU A 92 16.59 -0.75 -12.63
CA LEU A 92 17.38 -1.45 -11.62
C LEU A 92 18.80 -1.66 -12.17
N PRO A 93 19.78 -0.78 -11.85
CA PRO A 93 21.08 -0.79 -12.52
C PRO A 93 21.90 -2.05 -12.25
N GLU A 94 21.75 -2.64 -11.07
CA GLU A 94 22.50 -3.84 -10.66
C GLU A 94 22.10 -5.06 -11.51
N THR A 95 20.79 -5.23 -11.79
CA THR A 95 20.27 -6.36 -12.56
C THR A 95 20.04 -6.03 -14.03
N HIS A 96 20.16 -4.76 -14.43
CA HIS A 96 19.78 -4.22 -15.73
C HIS A 96 18.31 -4.47 -16.11
N GLU A 97 17.45 -4.67 -15.11
CA GLU A 97 16.02 -4.88 -15.31
C GLU A 97 15.29 -3.55 -15.42
N ARG A 98 14.28 -3.52 -16.30
CA ARG A 98 13.31 -2.44 -16.38
C ARG A 98 11.92 -3.02 -16.18
N VAL A 99 11.19 -2.56 -15.16
CA VAL A 99 9.90 -3.11 -14.78
C VAL A 99 8.86 -2.00 -14.73
N ALA A 100 7.80 -2.14 -15.51
CA ALA A 100 6.62 -1.28 -15.40
C ALA A 100 5.56 -2.00 -14.56
N SER A 101 5.09 -1.36 -13.49
CA SER A 101 4.07 -1.91 -12.61
C SER A 101 2.99 -0.89 -12.34
N GLN A 102 1.73 -1.31 -12.47
CA GLN A 102 0.63 -0.57 -11.90
C GLN A 102 0.81 -0.48 -10.37
N PHE A 103 0.41 0.65 -9.79
CA PHE A 103 0.35 0.82 -8.34
C PHE A 103 -0.94 1.50 -7.90
N THR A 104 -1.37 1.19 -6.68
CA THR A 104 -2.49 1.87 -6.02
C THR A 104 -2.10 2.25 -4.60
N ILE A 105 -2.67 3.35 -4.11
CA ILE A 105 -2.58 3.73 -2.70
C ILE A 105 -3.99 3.86 -2.15
N GLU A 106 -4.25 3.15 -1.07
CA GLU A 106 -5.52 3.16 -0.33
C GLU A 106 -5.28 3.81 1.03
N ARG A 107 -6.24 4.61 1.51
CA ARG A 107 -6.29 4.93 2.94
C ARG A 107 -6.60 3.64 3.70
N VAL A 108 -6.05 3.44 4.89
CA VAL A 108 -6.42 2.29 5.74
C VAL A 108 -6.57 2.73 7.19
N SER A 109 -7.28 1.93 8.00
CA SER A 109 -7.41 2.17 9.44
C SER A 109 -6.46 1.30 10.28
N GLY A 110 -5.61 0.50 9.66
CA GLY A 110 -4.61 -0.31 10.34
C GLY A 110 -3.92 -1.32 9.43
N PRO A 111 -2.93 -2.07 9.97
CA PRO A 111 -2.51 -2.08 11.38
C PRO A 111 -1.83 -0.76 11.81
N ARG A 112 -2.06 -0.33 13.07
CA ARG A 112 -1.40 0.88 13.58
C ARG A 112 0.14 0.70 13.53
N PRO A 113 0.90 1.75 13.22
CA PRO A 113 0.51 3.15 13.02
C PRO A 113 0.10 3.51 11.58
N PHE A 114 -0.01 2.54 10.67
CA PHE A 114 -0.20 2.81 9.26
C PHE A 114 -1.60 3.30 8.92
N ASP A 115 -1.66 4.28 8.03
CA ASP A 115 -2.89 4.86 7.51
C ASP A 115 -2.94 4.94 5.97
N LEU A 116 -1.93 4.37 5.33
CA LEU A 116 -1.81 4.17 3.89
C LEU A 116 -1.39 2.73 3.59
N LYS A 117 -1.93 2.17 2.51
CA LYS A 117 -1.52 0.89 1.92
C LYS A 117 -1.16 1.10 0.46
N LEU A 118 0.07 0.81 0.10
CA LEU A 118 0.59 0.78 -1.26
C LEU A 118 0.53 -0.65 -1.78
N THR A 119 0.00 -0.83 -2.99
CA THR A 119 0.08 -2.10 -3.74
C THR A 119 0.83 -1.86 -5.04
N ILE A 120 1.85 -2.66 -5.33
CA ILE A 120 2.64 -2.65 -6.58
C ILE A 120 2.45 -4.02 -7.23
N ALA A 121 1.68 -4.08 -8.33
CA ALA A 121 1.21 -5.35 -8.90
C ALA A 121 2.36 -6.28 -9.37
N ASN A 122 3.35 -5.71 -10.06
CA ASN A 122 4.55 -6.38 -10.55
C ASN A 122 5.78 -5.84 -9.80
N ASP A 123 5.77 -5.94 -8.48
CA ASP A 123 6.88 -5.52 -7.62
C ASP A 123 8.16 -6.30 -7.96
N PRO A 124 9.27 -5.63 -8.34
CA PRO A 124 10.51 -6.29 -8.73
C PRO A 124 11.26 -6.96 -7.57
N ARG A 125 10.92 -6.65 -6.31
CA ARG A 125 11.58 -7.22 -5.12
C ARG A 125 10.60 -7.86 -4.13
N GLY A 126 9.29 -7.62 -4.29
CA GLY A 126 8.25 -8.09 -3.37
C GLY A 126 8.31 -7.38 -2.01
N PRO A 127 7.26 -7.47 -1.17
CA PRO A 127 6.13 -8.39 -1.22
C PRO A 127 4.84 -7.83 -1.85
N GLN A 128 4.93 -6.86 -2.78
CA GLN A 128 3.81 -6.19 -3.47
C GLN A 128 2.99 -5.24 -2.60
N VAL A 129 2.75 -5.57 -1.33
CA VAL A 129 1.97 -4.74 -0.41
C VAL A 129 2.87 -4.12 0.64
N TYR A 130 2.73 -2.80 0.80
CA TYR A 130 3.43 -2.02 1.80
C TYR A 130 2.49 -1.06 2.49
N PHE A 131 2.94 -0.56 3.63
CA PHE A 131 2.20 0.36 4.46
C PHE A 131 3.04 1.59 4.78
N GLY A 132 2.37 2.73 4.79
CA GLY A 132 2.99 4.02 5.04
C GLY A 132 2.20 4.83 6.06
N MET A 133 2.84 5.88 6.56
CA MET A 133 2.21 6.87 7.43
C MET A 133 2.15 8.21 6.70
N ARG A 134 1.00 8.88 6.70
CA ARG A 134 0.87 10.23 6.12
C ARG A 134 1.84 11.22 6.78
N SER A 135 2.01 11.12 8.09
CA SER A 135 2.82 12.02 8.91
C SER A 135 4.34 11.98 8.64
N GLU A 136 4.87 10.99 7.93
CA GLU A 136 6.33 10.92 7.68
C GLU A 136 6.82 11.94 6.64
N ALA A 137 6.02 12.18 5.60
CA ALA A 137 6.36 13.18 4.58
C ALA A 137 5.87 14.59 4.96
N ASP A 138 5.10 14.68 6.04
CA ASP A 138 4.48 15.91 6.48
C ASP A 138 5.35 16.57 7.54
N ARG A 139 6.37 17.33 7.09
CA ARG A 139 7.17 18.15 8.00
C ARG A 139 6.33 19.18 8.77
N ASP A 140 5.11 19.51 8.29
CA ASP A 140 4.21 20.53 8.86
C ASP A 140 2.78 20.03 9.18
N GLY A 141 2.50 18.72 9.15
CA GLY A 141 1.26 18.06 9.62
C GLY A 141 -0.09 18.41 8.96
N HIS A 142 -0.18 19.44 8.14
CA HIS A 142 -1.47 20.04 7.74
C HIS A 142 -1.76 20.01 6.24
N LEU A 143 -0.74 20.04 5.37
CA LEU A 143 -0.94 20.31 3.94
C LEU A 143 -1.57 19.15 3.17
N LEU A 144 -1.24 17.90 3.51
CA LEU A 144 -1.79 16.74 2.81
C LEU A 144 -3.22 16.42 3.27
N ASP A 145 -3.49 16.55 4.56
CA ASP A 145 -4.83 16.33 5.10
C ASP A 145 -5.80 17.42 4.63
N GLU A 146 -5.38 18.69 4.54
CA GLU A 146 -6.16 19.77 3.91
C GLU A 146 -6.46 19.49 2.44
N ARG A 147 -5.44 19.12 1.65
CA ARG A 147 -5.60 18.79 0.23
C ARG A 147 -6.56 17.64 0.01
N LEU A 148 -6.46 16.57 0.79
CA LEU A 148 -7.33 15.42 0.63
C LEU A 148 -8.72 15.63 1.25
N ALA A 149 -8.87 16.49 2.26
CA ALA A 149 -10.17 16.89 2.78
C ALA A 149 -10.96 17.75 1.78
N ALA A 150 -10.26 18.53 0.95
CA ALA A 150 -10.86 19.36 -0.11
C ALA A 150 -11.40 18.56 -1.31
N ILE A 151 -11.16 17.24 -1.36
CA ILE A 151 -11.63 16.33 -2.43
C ILE A 151 -12.89 15.55 -1.99
N ARG A 152 -13.40 15.81 -0.78
CA ARG A 152 -14.73 15.34 -0.32
C ARG A 152 -15.83 16.29 -0.78
#